data_AF-A0A1B6IUV6-F1
#
_entry.id   AF-A0A1B6IUV6-F1
#
_cell.length_a   1.000
_cell.length_b   1.000
_cell.length_c   1.000
_cell.angle_alpha   90.00
_cell.angle_beta   90.00
_cell.angle_gamma   90.00
#
_symmetry.space_group_name_H-M   'P 1'
#
loop_
_entity.id
_entity.type
_entity.pdbx_description
1 polymer ?
#
loop_
_entity_poly.entity_id
_entity_poly.type
_entity_poly.pdbx_seq_one_letter_code
_entity_poly.pdbx_strand_id
1 'polypeptide(L)'
;YLIPNDVEDQTLPDKAAQTERLGPLNKEFYSTCSLNGEDTSTCPASKRPAPDTSGSPAKKVKKPLPTEDLVQKIKSAIPKREVDRFTVAQLKEFLTLHKQNISGLRKATLIEAVYKLDF
;
A
#
# COMPACT_ATOMS: atom_id res chain seq x y z
N TYR A 1 59.35 -3.67 6.19
CA TYR A 1 57.89 -3.64 6.37
C TYR A 1 57.27 -3.37 5.01
N LEU A 2 56.72 -4.40 4.37
CA LEU A 2 55.92 -4.24 3.14
C LEU A 2 54.54 -3.75 3.57
N ILE A 3 54.16 -2.58 3.07
CA ILE A 3 52.81 -2.02 3.26
C ILE A 3 51.83 -3.04 2.64
N PRO A 4 50.75 -3.46 3.33
CA PRO A 4 49.83 -4.43 2.78
C PRO A 4 49.24 -3.87 1.48
N ASN A 5 49.24 -4.68 0.42
CA ASN A 5 48.59 -4.33 -0.84
C ASN A 5 47.14 -3.93 -0.54
N ASP A 6 46.75 -2.72 -0.94
CA ASP A 6 45.36 -2.28 -0.91
C ASP A 6 44.55 -3.25 -1.78
N VAL A 7 43.77 -4.13 -1.13
CA VAL A 7 42.87 -5.04 -1.81
C VAL A 7 41.63 -4.23 -2.17
N GLU A 8 41.46 -3.95 -3.45
CA GLU A 8 40.29 -3.24 -3.96
C GLU A 8 39.03 -4.08 -3.76
N ASP A 9 38.04 -3.51 -3.08
CA ASP A 9 36.78 -4.18 -2.76
C ASP A 9 35.89 -4.30 -4.00
N GLN A 10 35.93 -5.47 -4.63
CA GLN A 10 35.12 -5.82 -5.80
C GLN A 10 33.62 -5.99 -5.51
N THR A 11 33.18 -5.88 -4.25
CA THR A 11 31.75 -5.93 -3.90
C THR A 11 31.06 -4.58 -4.04
N LEU A 12 31.84 -3.49 -4.11
CA LEU A 12 31.30 -2.15 -4.27
C LEU A 12 30.91 -1.88 -5.73
N PRO A 13 29.78 -1.20 -5.97
CA PRO A 13 29.38 -0.84 -7.32
C PRO A 13 30.32 0.22 -7.89
N ASP A 14 30.86 -0.03 -9.07
CA ASP A 14 31.57 0.97 -9.86
C ASP A 14 30.59 2.01 -10.44
N LYS A 15 30.37 3.07 -9.66
CA LYS A 15 29.44 4.14 -10.02
C LYS A 15 29.89 4.92 -11.25
N ALA A 16 31.19 5.02 -11.50
CA ALA A 16 31.72 5.79 -12.63
C ALA A 16 31.42 5.06 -13.94
N ALA A 17 31.79 3.77 -14.03
CA ALA A 17 31.51 2.96 -15.21
C ALA A 17 30.00 2.79 -15.45
N GLN A 18 29.21 2.66 -14.39
CA GLN A 18 27.74 2.58 -14.50
C GLN A 18 27.14 3.89 -15.04
N THR A 19 27.62 5.05 -14.60
CA THR A 19 27.10 6.34 -15.04
C THR A 19 27.42 6.59 -16.51
N GLU A 20 28.67 6.30 -16.93
CA GLU A 20 29.09 6.41 -18.32
C GLU A 20 28.27 5.50 -19.24
N ARG A 21 28.05 4.25 -18.81
CA ARG A 21 27.30 3.25 -19.58
C ARG A 21 25.82 3.57 -19.70
N LEU A 22 25.22 4.16 -18.66
CA LEU A 22 23.79 4.48 -18.66
C LEU A 22 23.49 5.80 -19.38
N GLY A 23 24.40 6.76 -19.37
CA GLY A 23 24.26 8.02 -20.10
C GLY A 23 22.86 8.67 -19.94
N PRO A 24 22.15 8.98 -21.04
CA PRO A 24 20.85 9.64 -20.99
C PRO A 24 19.70 8.73 -20.55
N LEU A 25 19.83 7.41 -20.66
CA LEU A 25 18.77 6.44 -20.31
C LEU A 25 18.33 6.58 -18.86
N ASN A 26 19.28 6.89 -17.97
CA ASN A 26 18.97 7.10 -16.56
C ASN A 26 18.01 8.28 -16.38
N LYS A 27 18.26 9.39 -17.08
CA LYS A 27 17.42 10.60 -17.05
C LYS A 27 16.07 10.38 -17.72
N GLU A 28 16.04 9.67 -18.84
CA GLU A 28 14.81 9.34 -19.57
C GLU A 28 13.90 8.42 -18.73
N PHE A 29 14.48 7.42 -18.07
CA PHE A 29 13.75 6.55 -17.16
C PHE A 29 13.10 7.33 -16.01
N TYR A 30 13.85 8.19 -15.32
CA TYR A 30 13.27 9.02 -14.27
C TYR A 30 12.22 10.00 -14.81
N SER A 31 12.43 10.60 -15.99
CA SER A 31 11.45 11.52 -16.57
C SER A 31 10.11 10.86 -16.93
N THR A 32 10.13 9.57 -17.27
CA THR A 32 8.93 8.81 -17.65
C THR A 32 8.25 8.15 -16.46
N CYS A 33 9.01 7.79 -15.43
CA CYS A 33 8.52 7.07 -14.27
C CYS A 33 8.20 7.98 -13.06
N SER A 34 8.78 9.18 -12.99
CA SER A 34 8.46 10.15 -11.94
C SER A 34 7.20 10.93 -12.32
N LEU A 35 6.04 10.43 -11.89
CA LEU A 35 4.83 11.25 -11.79
C LEU A 35 5.11 12.38 -10.78
N ASN A 36 5.34 13.59 -11.29
CA ASN A 36 5.42 14.85 -10.53
C ASN A 36 6.71 15.12 -9.74
N GLY A 37 7.87 15.13 -10.40
CA GLY A 37 8.95 16.06 -10.03
C GLY A 37 9.56 15.96 -8.63
N GLU A 38 9.50 14.83 -7.95
CA GLU A 38 10.28 14.62 -6.71
C GLU A 38 11.69 14.12 -7.04
N ASP A 39 12.68 14.96 -6.75
CA ASP A 39 14.09 14.56 -6.66
C ASP A 39 14.24 13.45 -5.62
N THR A 40 14.63 12.25 -6.06
CA THR A 40 14.83 11.05 -5.21
C THR A 40 16.08 11.12 -4.31
N SER A 41 16.72 12.29 -4.18
CA SER A 41 17.89 12.46 -3.29
C SER A 41 17.56 12.35 -1.79
N THR A 42 16.27 12.30 -1.44
CA THR A 42 15.77 12.14 -0.07
C THR A 42 14.94 10.86 0.12
N CYS A 43 15.30 9.76 -0.55
CA CYS A 43 14.80 8.45 -0.11
C CYS A 43 15.52 8.03 1.18
N PRO A 44 14.85 7.97 2.35
CA PRO A 44 15.49 7.49 3.57
C PRO A 44 15.92 6.04 3.37
N ALA A 45 17.14 5.71 3.81
CA ALA A 45 17.74 4.39 3.65
C ALA A 45 16.75 3.27 4.02
N SER A 46 16.34 2.52 3.01
CA SER A 46 15.40 1.40 3.15
C SER A 46 16.02 0.35 4.07
N LYS A 47 15.40 0.12 5.22
CA LYS A 47 15.77 -0.97 6.14
C LYS A 47 15.64 -2.30 5.39
N ARG A 48 16.66 -3.16 5.54
CA ARG A 48 16.86 -4.51 4.99
C ARG A 48 15.59 -5.22 4.48
N PRO A 49 15.59 -5.79 3.27
CA PRO A 49 14.48 -6.60 2.80
C PRO A 49 14.36 -7.90 3.63
N ALA A 50 13.12 -8.23 4.00
CA ALA A 50 12.73 -9.51 4.58
C ALA A 50 12.83 -10.64 3.52
N PRO A 51 12.98 -11.91 3.93
CA PRO A 51 13.22 -13.02 3.01
C PRO A 51 12.07 -13.23 2.01
N ASP A 52 12.47 -13.68 0.81
CA ASP A 52 11.63 -13.97 -0.35
C ASP A 52 10.44 -14.87 -0.03
N THR A 53 9.23 -14.32 -0.21
CA THR A 53 7.99 -15.09 -0.30
C THR A 53 7.52 -15.12 -1.76
N SER A 54 8.34 -15.64 -2.67
CA SER A 54 8.07 -15.62 -4.13
C SER A 54 6.94 -16.54 -4.60
N GLY A 55 6.11 -17.06 -3.70
CA GLY A 55 4.98 -17.96 -4.01
C GLY A 55 3.60 -17.37 -3.74
N SER A 56 3.48 -16.12 -3.29
CA SER A 56 2.17 -15.54 -2.96
C SER A 56 1.55 -14.85 -4.19
N PRO A 57 0.28 -15.15 -4.53
CA PRO A 57 -0.38 -14.51 -5.67
C PRO A 57 -0.41 -12.99 -5.45
N ALA A 58 -0.20 -12.24 -6.54
CA ALA A 58 -0.16 -10.79 -6.54
C ALA A 58 -1.32 -10.22 -5.69
N LYS A 59 -0.99 -9.38 -4.71
CA LYS A 59 -2.00 -8.68 -3.91
C LYS A 59 -2.87 -7.88 -4.88
N LYS A 60 -4.11 -8.33 -5.07
CA LYS A 60 -5.11 -7.60 -5.85
C LYS A 60 -5.15 -6.17 -5.32
N VAL A 61 -4.79 -5.21 -6.18
CA VAL A 61 -4.90 -3.78 -5.89
C VAL A 61 -6.35 -3.52 -5.53
N LYS A 62 -6.61 -3.22 -4.25
CA LYS A 62 -7.93 -2.84 -3.77
C LYS A 62 -8.21 -1.45 -4.35
N LYS A 63 -8.90 -1.40 -5.48
CA LYS A 63 -9.47 -0.14 -5.97
C LYS A 63 -10.35 0.42 -4.85
N PRO A 64 -10.16 1.68 -4.41
CA PRO A 64 -11.13 2.32 -3.53
C PRO A 64 -12.46 2.32 -4.28
N LEU A 65 -13.47 1.67 -3.70
CA LEU A 65 -14.82 1.67 -4.25
C LEU A 65 -15.42 3.08 -4.09
N PRO A 66 -16.18 3.58 -5.07
CA PRO A 66 -16.98 4.79 -4.90
C PRO A 66 -17.88 4.63 -3.66
N THR A 67 -17.92 5.64 -2.80
CA THR A 67 -18.68 5.65 -1.54
C THR A 67 -20.17 5.35 -1.73
N GLU A 68 -20.76 5.76 -2.85
CA GLU A 68 -22.18 5.51 -3.20
C GLU A 68 -22.47 4.02 -3.46
N ASP A 69 -21.54 3.31 -4.11
CA ASP A 69 -21.65 1.88 -4.39
C ASP A 69 -21.52 1.05 -3.09
N LEU A 70 -20.72 1.53 -2.14
CA LEU A 70 -20.56 0.89 -0.82
C LEU A 70 -21.87 0.87 -0.03
N VAL A 71 -22.61 1.99 -0.01
CA VAL A 71 -23.88 2.12 0.74
C VAL A 71 -24.94 1.16 0.18
N GLN A 72 -25.09 1.09 -1.15
CA GLN A 72 -26.04 0.18 -1.78
C GLN A 72 -25.67 -1.30 -1.58
N LYS A 73 -24.38 -1.64 -1.64
CA LYS A 73 -23.89 -2.99 -1.35
C LYS A 73 -24.16 -3.42 0.09
N ILE A 74 -23.93 -2.55 1.06
CA ILE A 74 -24.19 -2.87 2.47
C ILE A 74 -25.70 -3.00 2.69
N LYS A 75 -26.53 -2.07 2.19
CA LYS A 75 -27.99 -2.16 2.27
C LYS A 75 -28.55 -3.46 1.68
N SER A 76 -28.05 -3.88 0.52
CA SER A 76 -28.50 -5.12 -0.14
C SER A 76 -28.00 -6.41 0.55
N ALA A 77 -26.95 -6.32 1.37
CA ALA A 77 -26.42 -7.45 2.14
C ALA A 77 -27.12 -7.67 3.49
N ILE A 78 -27.83 -6.65 4.01
CA ILE A 78 -28.63 -6.73 5.24
C ILE A 78 -29.70 -7.83 5.16
N PRO A 79 -30.61 -7.86 4.15
CA PRO A 79 -31.64 -8.91 4.07
C PRO A 79 -31.04 -10.31 3.85
N LYS A 80 -29.85 -10.39 3.24
CA LYS A 80 -29.15 -11.65 2.98
C LYS A 80 -28.34 -12.16 4.17
N ARG A 81 -28.27 -11.40 5.26
CA ARG A 81 -27.41 -11.66 6.42
C ARG A 81 -25.91 -11.81 6.08
N GLU A 82 -25.42 -11.06 5.09
CA GLU A 82 -24.02 -11.12 4.61
C GLU A 82 -23.19 -9.87 4.96
N VAL A 83 -23.54 -9.16 6.04
CA VAL A 83 -22.84 -7.92 6.47
C VAL A 83 -21.45 -8.22 7.07
N ASP A 84 -21.22 -9.47 7.48
CA ASP A 84 -19.96 -9.99 8.00
C ASP A 84 -18.82 -9.98 6.97
N ARG A 85 -19.14 -10.02 5.67
CA ARG A 85 -18.16 -10.00 4.57
C ARG A 85 -17.45 -8.66 4.41
N PHE A 86 -18.02 -7.57 4.94
CA PHE A 86 -17.43 -6.25 4.83
C PHE A 86 -16.30 -6.05 5.84
N THR A 87 -15.36 -5.18 5.46
CA THR A 87 -14.24 -4.82 6.33
C THR A 87 -14.70 -3.84 7.42
N VAL A 88 -13.95 -3.78 8.53
CA VAL A 88 -14.20 -2.84 9.63
C VAL A 88 -14.22 -1.40 9.13
N ALA A 89 -13.34 -1.04 8.19
CA ALA A 89 -13.29 0.31 7.60
C ALA A 89 -14.60 0.64 6.85
N GLN A 90 -15.08 -0.27 6.00
CA GLN A 90 -16.32 -0.09 5.24
C GLN A 90 -17.56 0.01 6.14
N LEU A 91 -17.63 -0.82 7.18
CA LEU A 91 -18.72 -0.75 8.17
C LEU A 91 -18.68 0.57 8.94
N LYS A 92 -17.48 1.06 9.28
CA LYS A 92 -17.33 2.36 9.93
C LYS A 92 -17.76 3.50 9.03
N GLU A 93 -17.30 3.52 7.77
CA GLU A 93 -17.71 4.53 6.79
C GLU A 93 -19.23 4.57 6.62
N PHE A 94 -19.87 3.39 6.50
CA PHE A 94 -21.32 3.29 6.42
C PHE A 94 -22.01 3.85 7.67
N LEU A 95 -21.56 3.46 8.87
CA LEU A 95 -22.13 3.95 10.12
C LEU A 95 -21.89 5.45 10.34
N THR A 96 -20.75 6.00 9.88
CA THR A 96 -20.51 7.46 9.92
C THR A 96 -21.51 8.22 9.06
N LEU A 97 -21.88 7.70 7.88
CA LEU A 97 -22.88 8.32 7.01
C LEU A 97 -24.27 8.34 7.66
N HIS A 98 -24.57 7.34 8.48
CA HIS A 98 -25.81 7.24 9.26
C HIS A 98 -25.75 7.94 10.63
N LYS A 99 -24.76 8.82 10.85
CA LYS A 99 -24.56 9.62 12.08
C LYS A 99 -24.43 8.77 13.36
N GLN A 100 -23.97 7.52 13.25
CA GLN A 100 -23.70 6.65 14.40
C GLN A 100 -22.31 6.93 14.97
N ASN A 101 -22.15 6.82 16.29
CA ASN A 101 -20.87 7.03 16.96
C ASN A 101 -20.13 5.68 17.11
N ILE A 102 -18.96 5.56 16.50
CA ILE A 102 -18.31 4.26 16.20
C ILE A 102 -16.87 4.15 16.72
N SER A 103 -16.47 5.04 17.64
CA SER A 103 -15.14 5.01 18.24
C SER A 103 -14.93 3.72 19.07
N GLY A 104 -13.81 3.04 18.83
CA GLY A 104 -13.38 1.89 19.64
C GLY A 104 -14.17 0.58 19.50
N LEU A 105 -15.18 0.50 18.62
CA LEU A 105 -16.03 -0.69 18.51
C LEU A 105 -15.35 -1.87 17.78
N ARG A 106 -15.61 -3.08 18.27
CA ARG A 106 -15.20 -4.35 17.63
C ARG A 106 -16.06 -4.63 16.40
N LYS A 107 -15.55 -5.44 15.46
CA LYS A 107 -16.26 -5.78 14.21
C LYS A 107 -17.67 -6.34 14.45
N ALA A 108 -17.84 -7.23 15.43
CA ALA A 108 -19.14 -7.80 15.76
C ALA A 108 -20.16 -6.71 16.16
N THR A 109 -19.74 -5.76 17.00
CA THR A 109 -20.58 -4.64 17.43
C THR A 109 -20.94 -3.70 16.27
N LEU A 110 -20.03 -3.50 15.32
CA LEU A 110 -20.33 -2.73 14.10
C LEU A 110 -21.37 -3.44 13.23
N ILE A 111 -21.30 -4.76 13.11
CA ILE A 111 -22.28 -5.56 12.35
C ILE A 111 -23.66 -5.46 13.00
N GLU A 112 -23.75 -5.63 14.32
CA GLU A 112 -25.00 -5.46 15.06
C GLU A 112 -25.58 -4.05 14.90
N ALA A 113 -24.74 -3.02 14.95
CA ALA A 113 -25.17 -1.64 14.72
C ALA A 113 -25.75 -1.46 13.32
N VAL A 114 -25.18 -2.10 12.30
CA VAL A 114 -25.73 -2.07 10.94
C VAL A 114 -27.09 -2.78 10.85
N TYR A 115 -27.28 -3.90 11.54
CA TYR A 115 -28.58 -4.59 11.58
C TYR A 115 -29.66 -3.86 12.39
N LYS A 116 -29.26 -3.01 13.34
CA LYS A 116 -30.15 -2.17 14.15
C LYS A 116 -30.55 -0.86 13.45
N LEU A 117 -30.01 -0.57 12.27
CA LEU A 117 -30.46 0.57 11.48
C LEU A 117 -31.82 0.24 10.87
N ASP A 118 -32.84 0.98 11.27
CA ASP A 118 -34.13 0.99 10.58
C ASP A 118 -33.99 1.76 9.26
N PHE A 119 -34.42 1.15 8.15
CA PHE A 119 -34.42 1.72 6.80
C PHE A 119 -35.84 1.98 6.31
#